data_AF-A0A3N5LME9-F1
#
_entry.id   AF-A0A3N5LME9-F1
#
_cell.length_a   1.000
_cell.length_b   1.000
_cell.length_c   1.000
_cell.angle_alpha   90.00
_cell.angle_beta   90.00
_cell.angle_gamma   90.00
#
_symmetry.space_group_name_H-M   'P 1'
#
loop_
_entity.id
_entity.type
_entity.pdbx_description
1 polymer ?
#
loop_
_entity_poly.entity_id
_entity_poly.type
_entity_poly.pdbx_seq_one_letter_code
_entity_poly.pdbx_strand_id
1 'polypeptide(L)'
;MPFRRRRCTTWATWPRPTAGGVRPPERPPERPSGHRAGRQVRQLPFRRQFTEWRAMGAVVVIIGIALMIIIHEGAHFAAAKAYNMKATEAFFGFGPTLVKTTRGETTYGVKAF
;
A
#
# COMPACT_ATOMS: atom_id res chain seq x y z
N MET A 1 13.79 34.42 40.56
CA MET A 1 14.22 35.40 39.54
C MET A 1 13.27 35.31 38.35
N PRO A 2 12.50 36.35 37.97
CA PRO A 2 11.57 36.26 36.86
C PRO A 2 12.27 36.58 35.52
N PHE A 3 12.09 35.69 34.55
CA PHE A 3 12.65 35.77 33.20
C PHE A 3 11.87 36.80 32.35
N ARG A 4 12.50 37.95 32.09
CA ARG A 4 11.93 39.08 31.32
C ARG A 4 12.06 38.79 29.82
N ARG A 5 10.96 38.46 29.13
CA ARG A 5 10.92 38.38 27.66
C ARG A 5 11.12 39.78 27.06
N ARG A 6 12.25 40.02 26.39
CA ARG A 6 12.50 41.25 25.62
C ARG A 6 11.84 41.10 24.24
N ARG A 7 10.92 42.01 23.92
CA ARG A 7 10.34 42.15 22.57
C ARG A 7 11.37 42.85 21.67
N CYS A 8 11.79 42.18 20.59
CA CYS A 8 12.58 42.78 19.51
C CYS A 8 11.65 43.61 18.62
N THR A 9 11.69 44.93 18.75
CA THR A 9 10.95 45.89 17.91
C THR A 9 11.92 46.87 17.28
N THR A 10 12.71 46.43 16.29
CA THR A 10 13.52 47.34 15.45
C THR A 10 13.74 46.70 14.06
N TRP A 11 12.73 46.77 13.20
CA TRP A 11 12.81 46.31 11.80
C TRP A 11 12.56 47.46 10.79
N ALA A 12 12.70 48.73 11.18
CA ALA A 12 12.05 49.84 10.47
C ALA A 12 12.94 50.81 9.69
N THR A 13 14.25 50.62 9.56
CA THR A 13 15.08 51.60 8.81
C THR A 13 16.22 50.95 8.04
N TRP A 14 15.97 50.60 6.78
CA TRP A 14 17.03 50.39 5.78
C TRP A 14 16.90 51.48 4.71
N PRO A 15 17.98 52.24 4.39
CA PRO A 15 17.95 53.25 3.34
C PRO A 15 17.95 52.60 1.94
N ARG A 16 17.20 53.19 1.00
CA ARG A 16 17.10 52.74 -0.40
C ARG A 16 18.18 53.40 -1.28
N PRO A 17 18.94 52.65 -2.10
CA PRO A 17 19.89 53.22 -3.06
C PRO A 17 19.19 53.84 -4.27
N THR A 18 19.71 54.98 -4.75
CA THR A 18 19.21 55.75 -5.88
C THR A 18 19.52 55.06 -7.22
N ALA A 19 18.52 55.01 -8.09
CA ALA A 19 18.61 54.40 -9.42
C ALA A 19 19.44 55.28 -10.37
N GLY A 20 20.75 55.06 -10.42
CA GLY A 20 21.63 55.55 -11.49
C GLY A 20 21.40 54.73 -12.76
N GLY A 21 20.96 55.40 -13.83
CA GLY A 21 20.60 54.79 -15.11
C GLY A 21 21.79 54.15 -15.82
N VAL A 22 21.76 52.83 -15.95
CA VAL A 22 22.58 52.06 -16.89
C VAL A 22 21.64 51.53 -17.95
N ARG A 23 21.82 51.95 -19.22
CA ARG A 23 21.05 51.37 -20.33
C ARG A 23 21.49 49.91 -20.52
N PRO A 24 20.56 48.94 -20.57
CA PRO A 24 20.92 47.55 -20.84
C PRO A 24 21.42 47.39 -22.29
N PRO A 25 22.40 46.51 -22.55
CA PRO A 25 22.86 46.21 -23.90
C PRO A 25 21.76 45.54 -24.73
N GLU A 26 21.70 45.90 -26.01
CA GLU A 26 20.74 45.40 -27.00
C GLU A 26 20.95 43.89 -27.21
N ARG A 27 19.86 43.11 -27.15
CA ARG A 27 19.94 41.65 -27.24
C ARG A 27 20.18 41.23 -28.69
N PRO A 28 21.11 40.29 -28.97
CA PRO A 28 21.24 39.72 -30.30
C PRO A 28 19.98 38.96 -30.73
N PRO A 29 19.71 38.86 -32.04
CA PRO A 29 18.50 38.21 -32.56
C PRO A 29 18.41 36.74 -32.11
N GLU A 30 17.25 36.36 -31.59
CA GLU A 30 16.95 34.99 -31.16
C GLU A 30 17.10 34.02 -32.34
N ARG A 31 17.95 33.01 -32.17
CA ARG A 31 18.04 31.89 -33.12
C ARG A 31 16.72 31.12 -33.06
N PRO A 32 16.14 30.69 -34.20
CA PRO A 32 14.93 29.89 -34.17
C PRO A 32 15.22 28.59 -33.40
N SER A 33 14.57 28.46 -32.25
CA SER A 33 14.58 27.26 -31.43
C SER A 33 13.93 26.15 -32.24
N GLY A 34 14.76 25.34 -32.89
CA GLY A 34 14.34 24.07 -33.44
C GLY A 34 13.76 23.24 -32.31
N HIS A 35 12.44 23.29 -32.13
CA HIS A 35 11.69 22.36 -31.30
C HIS A 35 11.77 21.01 -32.00
N ARG A 36 12.91 20.37 -31.75
CA ARG A 36 13.18 18.96 -31.97
C ARG A 36 11.92 18.23 -31.53
N ALA A 37 11.17 17.72 -32.52
CA ALA A 37 9.98 16.94 -32.31
C ALA A 37 10.26 15.98 -31.16
N GLY A 38 9.58 16.24 -30.04
CA GLY A 38 9.72 15.44 -28.84
C GLY A 38 9.43 14.01 -29.28
N ARG A 39 10.48 13.19 -29.34
CA ARG A 39 10.39 11.76 -29.53
C ARG A 39 9.51 11.31 -28.38
N GLN A 40 8.22 11.18 -28.67
CA GLN A 40 7.20 10.71 -27.77
C GLN A 40 7.76 9.43 -27.22
N VAL A 41 8.23 9.48 -25.98
CA VAL A 41 8.74 8.30 -25.29
C VAL A 41 7.51 7.42 -25.19
N ARG A 42 7.41 6.50 -26.15
CA ARG A 42 6.36 5.50 -26.29
C ARG A 42 6.30 4.85 -24.93
N GLN A 43 5.35 5.29 -24.10
CA GLN A 43 5.23 4.78 -22.75
C GLN A 43 5.02 3.28 -22.92
N LEU A 44 6.05 2.54 -22.51
CA LEU A 44 6.13 1.10 -22.69
C LEU A 44 4.88 0.48 -22.05
N PRO A 45 4.34 -0.63 -22.60
CA PRO A 45 3.07 -1.24 -22.19
C PRO A 45 3.06 -1.84 -20.78
N PHE A 46 3.99 -1.44 -19.92
CA PHE A 46 4.14 -1.93 -18.54
C PHE A 46 2.98 -1.52 -17.63
N ARG A 47 2.36 -0.35 -17.85
CA ARG A 47 1.22 0.11 -17.03
C ARG A 47 -0.05 -0.75 -17.22
N ARG A 48 -0.20 -1.44 -18.36
CA ARG A 48 -1.38 -2.31 -18.63
C ARG A 48 -1.21 -3.73 -18.07
N GLN A 49 0.00 -4.28 -18.11
CA GLN A 49 0.27 -5.63 -17.58
C GLN A 49 0.00 -5.73 -16.07
N PHE A 50 0.29 -4.67 -15.32
CA PHE A 50 0.09 -4.64 -13.87
C PHE A 50 -1.39 -4.64 -13.46
N THR A 51 -2.29 -4.05 -14.25
CA THR A 51 -3.72 -3.94 -13.91
C THR A 51 -4.48 -5.26 -14.02
N GLU A 52 -4.17 -6.10 -15.01
CA GLU A 52 -4.79 -7.42 -15.16
C GLU A 52 -4.36 -8.39 -14.05
N TRP A 53 -3.13 -8.24 -13.56
CA TRP A 53 -2.61 -9.03 -12.45
C TRP A 53 -3.28 -8.73 -11.10
N ARG A 54 -3.93 -7.57 -10.94
CA ARG A 54 -4.49 -7.16 -9.64
C ARG A 54 -5.63 -8.06 -9.19
N ALA A 55 -6.53 -8.40 -10.12
CA ALA A 55 -7.69 -9.23 -9.79
C ALA A 55 -7.27 -10.67 -9.51
N MET A 56 -6.45 -11.26 -10.39
CA MET A 56 -5.98 -12.64 -10.22
C MET A 56 -5.02 -12.77 -9.03
N GLY A 57 -4.13 -11.81 -8.83
CA GLY A 57 -3.20 -11.77 -7.69
C GLY A 57 -3.92 -11.68 -6.35
N ALA A 58 -4.98 -10.86 -6.24
CA ALA A 58 -5.78 -10.77 -5.03
C ALA A 58 -6.50 -12.10 -4.72
N VAL A 59 -7.10 -12.73 -5.73
CA VAL A 59 -7.79 -14.03 -5.56
C VAL A 59 -6.82 -15.12 -5.10
N VAL A 60 -5.62 -15.19 -5.69
CA VAL A 60 -4.59 -16.17 -5.31
C VAL A 60 -4.17 -15.98 -3.85
N VAL A 61 -3.98 -14.74 -3.41
CA VAL A 61 -3.60 -14.45 -2.00
C VAL A 61 -4.72 -14.87 -1.04
N ILE A 62 -5.98 -14.54 -1.34
CA ILE A 62 -7.13 -14.89 -0.49
C ILE A 62 -7.24 -16.41 -0.36
N ILE A 63 -7.15 -17.14 -1.48
CA ILE A 63 -7.20 -18.60 -1.48
C ILE A 63 -6.02 -19.19 -0.70
N GLY A 64 -4.80 -18.65 -0.89
CA GLY A 64 -3.61 -19.09 -0.18
C GLY A 64 -3.73 -18.94 1.34
N ILE A 65 -4.22 -17.80 1.80
CA ILE A 65 -4.45 -17.54 3.24
C ILE A 65 -5.54 -18.47 3.78
N ALA A 66 -6.66 -18.61 3.07
CA ALA A 66 -7.75 -19.51 3.48
C ALA A 66 -7.25 -20.95 3.62
N LEU A 67 -6.52 -21.46 2.63
CA LEU A 67 -5.93 -22.80 2.66
C LEU A 67 -4.93 -22.97 3.81
N MET A 68 -4.07 -21.98 4.04
CA MET A 68 -3.07 -22.04 5.12
C MET A 68 -3.75 -22.19 6.48
N ILE A 69 -4.80 -21.41 6.74
CA ILE A 69 -5.56 -21.47 7.99
C ILE A 69 -6.25 -22.83 8.16
N ILE A 70 -6.91 -23.34 7.12
CA ILE A 70 -7.56 -24.67 7.15
C ILE A 70 -6.55 -25.75 7.53
N ILE A 71 -5.38 -25.73 6.90
CA ILE A 71 -4.32 -26.71 7.15
C ILE A 71 -3.76 -26.54 8.56
N HIS A 72 -3.54 -25.31 9.02
CA HIS A 72 -3.01 -25.03 10.36
C HIS A 72 -3.94 -25.56 11.45
N GLU A 73 -5.22 -25.21 11.40
CA GLU A 73 -6.22 -25.66 12.37
C GLU A 73 -6.46 -27.18 12.26
N GLY A 74 -6.49 -27.69 11.01
CA GLY A 74 -6.60 -29.12 10.74
C GLY A 74 -5.43 -29.94 11.29
N ALA A 75 -4.21 -29.39 11.28
CA ALA A 75 -3.04 -30.05 11.81
C ALA A 75 -3.12 -30.24 13.33
N HIS A 76 -3.61 -29.22 14.07
CA HIS A 76 -3.85 -29.35 15.52
C HIS A 76 -4.88 -30.44 15.81
N PHE A 77 -5.99 -30.46 15.06
CA PHE A 77 -7.02 -31.48 15.21
C PHE A 77 -6.51 -32.90 14.89
N ALA A 78 -5.78 -33.05 13.79
CA ALA A 78 -5.20 -34.32 13.37
C ALA A 78 -4.17 -34.82 14.39
N ALA A 79 -3.34 -33.93 14.94
CA ALA A 79 -2.41 -34.27 16.00
C ALA A 79 -3.15 -34.75 17.25
N ALA A 80 -4.18 -34.03 17.72
CA ALA A 80 -4.98 -34.45 18.87
C ALA A 80 -5.59 -35.85 18.68
N LYS A 81 -6.12 -36.15 17.49
CA LYS A 81 -6.67 -37.47 17.15
C LYS A 81 -5.60 -38.55 17.11
N ALA A 82 -4.39 -38.24 16.62
CA ALA A 82 -3.27 -39.18 16.59
C ALA A 82 -2.78 -39.56 18.01
N TYR A 83 -2.89 -38.65 18.97
CA TYR A 83 -2.53 -38.89 20.37
C TYR A 83 -3.71 -39.39 21.23
N ASN A 84 -4.80 -39.86 20.62
CA ASN A 84 -6.02 -40.31 21.31
C ASN A 84 -6.62 -39.25 22.27
N MET A 85 -6.36 -37.97 22.02
CA MET A 85 -7.02 -36.88 22.73
C MET A 85 -8.41 -36.67 22.14
N LYS A 86 -9.42 -36.45 23.01
CA LYS A 86 -10.80 -36.23 22.59
C LYS A 86 -10.91 -34.91 21.81
N ALA A 87 -10.89 -35.00 20.49
CA ALA A 87 -11.13 -33.90 19.58
C ALA A 87 -12.51 -34.09 18.92
N THR A 88 -13.52 -33.45 19.50
CA THR A 88 -14.93 -33.65 19.16
C THR A 88 -15.42 -32.74 18.05
N GLU A 89 -14.70 -31.64 17.74
CA GLU A 89 -15.12 -30.68 16.72
C GLU A 89 -13.93 -30.12 15.94
N ALA A 90 -13.98 -30.20 14.60
CA ALA A 90 -13.04 -29.61 13.67
C ALA A 90 -13.81 -28.64 12.75
N PHE A 91 -13.66 -27.33 12.96
CA PHE A 91 -14.31 -26.32 12.14
C PHE A 91 -13.29 -25.59 11.28
N PHE A 92 -13.50 -25.62 9.97
CA PHE A 92 -12.63 -24.96 8.99
C PHE A 92 -13.32 -23.69 8.51
N GLY A 93 -12.87 -22.52 8.98
CA GLY A 93 -13.36 -21.19 8.57
C GLY A 93 -13.87 -20.29 9.70
N PHE A 94 -14.26 -19.05 9.36
CA PHE A 94 -14.57 -17.97 10.32
C PHE A 94 -16.05 -17.50 10.33
N GLY A 95 -16.91 -18.09 9.51
CA GLY A 95 -18.29 -17.66 9.31
C GLY A 95 -19.37 -18.67 9.75
N PRO A 96 -20.61 -18.51 9.27
CA PRO A 96 -21.69 -19.46 9.53
C PRO A 96 -21.33 -20.85 9.01
N THR A 97 -21.74 -21.87 9.76
CA THR A 97 -21.51 -23.28 9.40
C THR A 97 -22.32 -23.61 8.15
N LEU A 98 -21.64 -23.87 7.04
CA LEU A 98 -22.26 -24.24 5.77
C LEU A 98 -22.68 -25.71 5.79
N VAL A 99 -21.78 -26.57 6.27
CA VAL A 99 -22.01 -28.02 6.34
C VAL A 99 -21.42 -28.55 7.63
N LYS A 100 -22.18 -29.37 8.35
CA LYS A 100 -21.75 -30.09 9.55
C LYS A 100 -21.96 -31.58 9.30
N THR A 101 -20.92 -32.37 9.46
CA THR A 101 -20.96 -33.83 9.37
C THR A 101 -20.32 -34.41 10.62
N THR A 102 -21.06 -35.22 11.36
CA THR A 102 -20.51 -35.96 12.50
C THR A 102 -20.19 -37.37 12.05
N ARG A 103 -18.92 -37.77 12.19
CA ARG A 103 -18.45 -39.12 11.88
C ARG A 103 -17.79 -39.73 13.12
N GLY A 104 -18.52 -40.64 13.77
CA GLY A 104 -18.12 -41.20 15.07
C GLY A 104 -18.25 -40.16 16.18
N GLU A 105 -17.16 -39.91 16.90
CA GLU A 105 -17.08 -38.90 17.96
C GLU A 105 -16.67 -37.50 17.47
N THR A 106 -16.24 -37.40 16.21
CA THR A 106 -15.75 -36.14 15.63
C THR A 106 -16.80 -35.50 14.73
N THR A 107 -17.13 -34.26 15.04
CA THR A 107 -17.88 -33.36 14.18
C THR A 107 -16.91 -32.58 13.28
N TYR A 108 -17.02 -32.78 11.98
CA TYR A 108 -16.36 -31.99 10.95
C TYR A 108 -17.33 -30.92 10.44
N GLY A 109 -16.93 -29.66 10.46
CA GLY A 109 -17.74 -28.56 9.95
C GLY A 109 -16.95 -27.66 9.01
N VAL A 110 -17.54 -27.29 7.88
CA VAL A 110 -16.99 -26.25 7.00
C VAL A 110 -17.80 -24.98 7.25
N LYS A 111 -17.09 -23.90 7.56
CA LYS A 111 -17.63 -22.56 7.77
C LYS A 111 -17.27 -21.67 6.57
N ALA A 112 -18.09 -20.66 6.31
CA ALA A 112 -17.73 -19.64 5.33
C ALA A 112 -16.44 -18.89 5.75
N PHE A 113 -15.70 -18.36 4.78
CA PHE A 113 -14.52 -17.52 4.97
C PHE A 113 -14.87 -16.05 4.73
#